data_AF-S4XP79-F1
#
_entry.id   AF-S4XP79-F1
#
_cell.length_a   1.000
_cell.length_b   1.000
_cell.length_c   1.000
_cell.angle_alpha   90.00
_cell.angle_beta   90.00
_cell.angle_gamma   90.00
#
_symmetry.space_group_name_H-M   'P 1'
#
loop_
_entity.id
_entity.type
_entity.pdbx_description
1 polymer ?
#
loop_
_entity_poly.entity_id
_entity_poly.type
_entity_poly.pdbx_seq_one_letter_code
_entity_poly.pdbx_strand_id
1 'polypeptide(L)' 'MLASLASALTHAVALGDQLAARVVHEAIGRLLGVPLGPEGWAGSRR' A
#
# COMPACT_ATOMS: atom_id res chain seq x y z
N MET A 1 10.46 -5.20 11.05
CA MET A 1 10.43 -4.46 9.78
C MET A 1 9.00 -4.14 9.34
N LEU A 2 8.12 -5.14 9.15
CA LEU A 2 6.70 -4.92 8.82
C LEU A 2 5.92 -4.15 9.90
N ALA A 3 6.15 -4.45 11.19
CA ALA A 3 5.45 -3.77 12.29
C ALA A 3 5.70 -2.25 12.34
N SER A 4 6.94 -1.81 12.07
CA SER A 4 7.29 -0.39 11.99
C SER A 4 6.63 0.31 10.81
N LEU A 5 6.50 -0.39 9.68
CA LEU A 5 5.84 0.12 8.47
C LEU A 5 4.32 0.21 8.64
N ALA A 6 3.71 -0.77 9.32
CA ALA A 6 2.30 -0.74 9.70
C ALA A 6 2.01 0.40 10.70
N SER A 7 2.92 0.64 11.66
CA SER A 7 2.79 1.77 12.60
C SER A 7 2.88 3.12 11.88
N ALA A 8 3.80 3.28 10.93
CA ALA A 8 3.91 4.50 10.11
C ALA A 8 2.66 4.74 9.24
N LEU A 9 2.08 3.69 8.66
CA LEU A 9 0.84 3.76 7.89
C LEU A 9 -0.33 4.22 8.78
N THR A 10 -0.50 3.60 9.95
CA THR A 10 -1.56 3.96 10.91
C THR A 10 -1.43 5.41 11.38
N HIS A 11 -0.21 5.87 11.62
CA HIS A 11 0.06 7.26 12.03
C HIS A 11 -0.24 8.26 10.89
N ALA A 12 0.17 7.97 9.66
CA ALA A 12 -0.14 8.79 8.49
C ALA A 12 -1.66 8.91 8.26
N VAL A 13 -2.41 7.80 8.43
CA VAL A 13 -3.88 7.79 8.35
C VAL A 13 -4.51 8.58 9.48
N ALA A 14 -4.02 8.44 10.72
CA ALA A 14 -4.53 9.17 11.88
C ALA A 14 -4.33 10.70 11.78
N LEU A 15 -3.24 11.13 11.14
CA LEU A 15 -2.96 12.54 10.85
C LEU A 15 -3.71 13.08 9.62
N GLY A 16 -4.39 12.22 8.86
CA GLY A 16 -5.01 12.60 7.58
C GLY A 16 -4.01 12.85 6.46
N ASP A 17 -2.75 12.46 6.63
CA ASP A 17 -1.70 12.58 5.62
C ASP A 17 -1.86 11.48 4.56
N GLN A 18 -2.75 11.75 3.61
CA GLN A 18 -3.06 10.83 2.52
C GLN A 18 -1.86 10.57 1.60
N LEU A 19 -0.92 11.53 1.49
CA LEU A 19 0.28 11.35 0.67
C LEU A 19 1.21 10.34 1.32
N ALA A 20 1.51 10.52 2.61
CA ALA A 20 2.34 9.60 3.37
C ALA A 20 1.71 8.19 3.43
N ALA A 21 0.39 8.10 3.64
CA ALA A 21 -0.30 6.81 3.62
C ALA A 21 -0.16 6.10 2.26
N ARG A 22 -0.26 6.84 1.15
CA ARG A 22 -0.13 6.28 -0.20
C ARG A 22 1.30 5.82 -0.51
N VAL A 23 2.31 6.59 -0.11
CA VAL A 23 3.73 6.24 -0.30
C VAL A 23 4.09 4.98 0.48
N VAL A 24 3.64 4.88 1.74
CA VAL A 24 3.89 3.71 2.58
C VAL A 24 3.15 2.49 2.02
N HIS A 25 1.90 2.65 1.58
CA HIS A 25 1.14 1.58 0.93
C HIS A 25 1.82 1.09 -0.37
N GLU A 26 2.31 2.00 -1.22
CA GLU A 26 3.03 1.65 -2.44
C GLU A 26 4.34 0.92 -2.17
N ALA A 27 5.09 1.36 -1.16
CA ALA A 27 6.30 0.68 -0.72
C ALA A 27 6.02 -0.74 -0.22
N ILE A 28 4.90 -0.96 0.49
CA ILE A 28 4.46 -2.31 0.93
C ILE A 28 4.16 -3.19 -0.28
N GLY A 29 3.37 -2.73 -1.26
CA GLY A 29 3.04 -3.59 -2.41
C GLY A 29 4.22 -3.85 -3.33
N ARG A 30 5.13 -2.88 -3.51
CA ARG A 30 6.40 -3.14 -4.22
C ARG A 30 7.26 -4.18 -3.51
N LEU A 31 7.34 -4.13 -2.19
CA LEU A 31 8.09 -5.12 -1.39
C LEU A 31 7.46 -6.52 -1.49
N LEU A 32 6.13 -6.59 -1.52
CA LEU A 32 5.40 -7.85 -1.60
C LEU A 32 5.21 -8.38 -3.03
N GLY A 33 5.65 -7.64 -4.06
CA GLY A 33 5.41 -7.98 -5.46
C GLY A 33 3.93 -7.97 -5.85
N VAL A 34 3.09 -7.32 -5.06
CA VAL A 34 1.64 -7.24 -5.31
C VAL A 34 1.38 -6.08 -6.26
N PRO A 35 0.72 -6.31 -7.42
CA PRO A 35 0.33 -5.23 -8.30
C PRO A 35 -0.70 -4.34 -7.58
N LEU A 36 -0.29 -3.12 -7.22
CA LEU A 36 -1.13 -2.11 -6.55
C LEU A 36 -1.92 -1.22 -7.52
N GLY A 37 -2.25 -1.76 -8.70
CA GLY A 37 -3.07 -1.09 -9.69
C GLY A 37 -4.46 -1.73 -9.79
N PRO A 38 -5.49 -1.00 -10.28
CA PRO A 38 -6.80 -1.58 -10.61
C PRO A 38 -6.72 -2.70 -11.67
N GLU A 39 -5.54 -2.91 -12.27
CA GLU A 39 -5.28 -3.86 -13.35
C GLU A 39 -5.07 -5.31 -12.89
N GLY A 40 -4.93 -5.57 -11.58
CA GLY A 40 -4.75 -6.92 -11.05
C GLY A 40 -5.94 -7.87 -11.25
N TRP A 41 -7.09 -7.35 -11.70
CA TRP A 41 -8.35 -8.10 -11.84
C TRP A 41 -8.87 -8.15 -13.28
N ALA A 42 -8.15 -7.56 -14.24
CA ALA A 42 -8.57 -7.51 -15.64
C ALA A 42 -8.27 -8.81 -16.43
N GLY A 43 -7.64 -9.80 -15.80
CA GLY A 43 -7.13 -11.01 -16.46
C GLY A 43 -7.73 -12.31 -15.93
N SER A 44 -9.05 -12.41 -15.78
CA SER A 44 -9.71 -13.71 -15.52
C SER A 44 -11.07 -13.82 -16.21
N ARG A 45 -11.07 -13.58 -17.53
CA ARG A 45 -12.13 -14.00 -18.45
C ARG A 45 -11.50 -14.76 -19.62
N ARG A 46 -11.08 -15.99 -19.38
CA ARG A 46 -10.87 -16.96 -20.45
C ARG A 46 -11.47 -18.29 -20.04
#